data_AF-A0A139AFT1-F1
#
_entry.id   AF-A0A139AFT1-F1
#
_cell.length_a   1.000
_cell.length_b   1.000
_cell.length_c   1.000
_cell.angle_alpha   90.00
_cell.angle_beta   90.00
_cell.angle_gamma   90.00
#
_symmetry.space_group_name_H-M   'P 1'
#
loop_
_entity.id
_entity.type
_entity.pdbx_description
1 polymer ?
#
loop_
_entity_poly.entity_id
_entity_poly.type
_entity_poly.pdbx_seq_one_letter_code
_entity_poly.pdbx_strand_id
1 'polypeptide(L)'
;MQMINDGGSATTPAKQPKLIMDIFEGVVRYADSETLSALAFVASPLSDIVKREKLWRKKRVPFSQMAFLPLFSLRFPTPKGIQINMMPIDLSMPLPEEYNGYSGIVTMCAGQMSGTAYLTIDEREVPVGEAHRRPGLHCESPAVRDKEHPLAYLGKTDGEPLKFKPFFVRWGRGVVDLTTRTRQGGIYFGSNIAASSRIYPNVVLDASMVGNDGALGNIRHLLGPPSDLASQALYWMTDRTPHESMPLKGNPGEKEYRQFFRLVVGPIGVWYSKHNTPSPLGVKPNCPISDVDKFDDGRQDVAQASNSMEKLNIRRSEIPEESRQSDRTVLPEWQPIFY
;
A
#
# COMPACT_ATOMS: atom_id res chain seq x y z
N MET A 1 9.74 -19.25 75.16
CA MET A 1 10.02 -18.59 73.87
C MET A 1 9.18 -19.30 72.83
N GLN A 2 7.96 -18.82 72.61
CA GLN A 2 6.93 -19.49 71.80
C GLN A 2 7.00 -18.88 70.39
N MET A 3 7.34 -19.71 69.39
CA MET A 3 7.37 -19.27 68.00
C MET A 3 5.94 -19.18 67.45
N ILE A 4 5.56 -17.97 67.04
CA ILE A 4 4.31 -17.71 66.32
C ILE A 4 4.57 -18.07 64.85
N ASN A 5 3.88 -19.11 64.37
CA ASN A 5 3.84 -19.51 62.98
C ASN A 5 2.66 -18.77 62.33
N ASP A 6 2.93 -17.65 61.67
CA ASP A 6 1.91 -16.93 60.88
C ASP A 6 1.64 -17.71 59.59
N GLY A 7 0.53 -18.46 59.60
CA GLY A 7 -0.03 -19.15 58.45
C GLY A 7 -0.55 -18.15 57.41
N GLY A 8 0.34 -17.69 56.53
CA GLY A 8 -0.01 -16.90 55.36
C GLY A 8 -0.85 -17.73 54.37
N SER A 9 -2.16 -17.55 54.40
CA SER A 9 -3.10 -18.05 53.39
C SER A 9 -2.73 -17.49 52.03
N ALA A 10 -2.16 -18.32 51.15
CA ALA A 10 -1.91 -18.00 49.75
C ALA A 10 -3.25 -17.70 49.06
N THR A 11 -3.56 -16.42 48.91
CA THR A 11 -4.72 -15.97 48.14
C THR A 11 -4.47 -16.29 46.67
N THR A 12 -5.27 -17.22 46.13
CA THR A 12 -5.25 -17.54 44.70
C THR A 12 -5.44 -16.24 43.92
N PRO A 13 -4.52 -15.86 43.01
CA PRO A 13 -4.60 -14.59 42.32
C PRO A 13 -5.92 -14.52 41.55
N ALA A 14 -6.71 -13.48 41.81
CA ALA A 14 -7.99 -13.25 41.17
C ALA A 14 -7.79 -13.28 39.64
N LYS A 15 -8.55 -14.14 38.96
CA LYS A 15 -8.49 -14.32 37.51
C LYS A 15 -8.87 -12.99 36.87
N GLN A 16 -7.91 -12.29 36.26
CA GLN A 16 -8.17 -11.00 35.61
C GLN A 16 -9.29 -11.15 34.56
N PRO A 17 -10.25 -10.20 34.49
CA PRO A 17 -11.34 -10.28 33.53
C PRO A 17 -10.81 -10.27 32.08
N LYS A 18 -11.16 -11.28 31.29
CA LYS A 18 -10.73 -11.45 29.89
C LYS A 18 -10.99 -10.20 29.02
N LEU A 19 -12.14 -9.55 29.22
CA LEU A 19 -12.55 -8.36 28.46
C LEU A 19 -11.56 -7.19 28.59
N ILE A 20 -10.93 -7.04 29.75
CA ILE A 20 -9.95 -5.97 29.99
C ILE A 20 -8.71 -6.18 29.11
N MET A 21 -8.28 -7.43 28.93
CA MET A 21 -7.10 -7.76 28.15
C MET A 21 -7.31 -7.57 26.65
N ASP A 22 -8.52 -7.86 26.13
CA ASP A 22 -8.86 -7.63 24.72
C ASP A 22 -8.81 -6.13 24.37
N ILE A 23 -9.25 -5.26 25.29
CA ILE A 23 -9.16 -3.80 25.14
C ILE A 23 -7.68 -3.36 25.12
N PHE A 24 -6.87 -3.87 26.05
CA PHE A 24 -5.43 -3.56 26.07
C PHE A 24 -4.72 -4.04 24.81
N GLU A 25 -5.06 -5.19 24.25
CA GLU A 25 -4.53 -5.63 22.95
C GLU A 25 -4.90 -4.64 21.84
N GLY A 26 -6.11 -4.08 21.86
CA GLY A 26 -6.52 -3.00 20.98
C GLY A 26 -5.63 -1.77 21.11
N VAL A 27 -5.41 -1.29 22.33
CA VAL A 27 -4.57 -0.10 22.61
C VAL A 27 -3.10 -0.32 22.21
N VAL A 28 -2.53 -1.48 22.56
CA VAL A 28 -1.13 -1.83 22.28
C VAL A 28 -0.87 -1.83 20.76
N ARG A 29 -1.83 -2.23 19.93
CA ARG A 29 -1.65 -2.21 18.47
C ARG A 29 -1.35 -0.82 17.92
N TYR A 30 -1.87 0.23 18.54
CA TYR A 30 -1.67 1.62 18.12
C TYR A 30 -0.47 2.31 18.77
N ALA A 31 0.16 1.68 19.77
CA ALA A 31 1.34 2.23 20.42
C ALA A 31 2.56 2.23 19.49
N ASP A 32 3.37 3.28 19.53
CA ASP A 32 4.67 3.30 18.87
C ASP A 32 5.69 2.40 19.61
N SER A 33 6.90 2.26 19.05
CA SER A 33 7.92 1.36 19.62
C SER A 33 8.40 1.79 21.01
N GLU A 34 8.38 3.08 21.31
CA GLU A 34 8.80 3.63 22.61
C GLU A 34 7.74 3.34 23.67
N THR A 35 6.49 3.68 23.38
CA THR A 35 5.30 3.40 24.20
C THR A 35 5.15 1.90 24.47
N LEU A 36 5.34 1.04 23.46
CA LEU A 36 5.36 -0.41 23.66
C LEU A 36 6.43 -0.84 24.65
N SER A 37 7.61 -0.21 24.59
CA SER A 37 8.70 -0.56 25.49
C SER A 37 8.40 -0.10 26.91
N ALA A 38 7.81 1.08 27.11
CA ALA A 38 7.33 1.53 28.42
C ALA A 38 6.24 0.61 28.99
N LEU A 39 5.23 0.25 28.19
CA LEU A 39 4.14 -0.64 28.60
C LEU A 39 4.63 -2.02 29.08
N ALA A 40 5.73 -2.52 28.50
CA ALA A 40 6.29 -3.81 28.89
C ALA A 40 6.84 -3.84 30.32
N PHE A 41 7.13 -2.68 30.93
CA PHE A 41 7.62 -2.55 32.30
C PHE A 41 6.51 -2.26 33.33
N VAL A 42 5.29 -1.95 32.88
CA VAL A 42 4.18 -1.59 33.78
C VAL A 42 3.69 -2.81 34.56
N ALA A 43 3.44 -3.93 33.88
CA ALA A 43 2.98 -5.17 34.50
C ALA A 43 3.31 -6.40 33.62
N SER A 44 3.50 -7.56 34.26
CA SER A 44 3.84 -8.81 33.56
C SER A 44 2.85 -9.20 32.44
N PRO A 45 1.50 -9.13 32.63
CA PRO A 45 0.55 -9.43 31.56
C PRO A 45 0.68 -8.49 30.34
N LEU A 46 1.02 -7.22 30.55
CA LEU A 46 1.25 -6.26 29.46
C LEU A 46 2.56 -6.57 28.72
N SER A 47 3.59 -7.02 29.44
CA SER A 47 4.85 -7.48 28.84
C SER A 47 4.62 -8.57 27.80
N ASP A 48 3.77 -9.55 28.10
CA ASP A 48 3.47 -10.64 27.18
C ASP A 48 2.64 -10.18 25.97
N ILE A 49 1.68 -9.27 26.16
CA ILE A 49 0.95 -8.63 25.05
C ILE A 49 1.94 -7.89 24.14
N VAL A 50 2.83 -7.07 24.72
CA VAL A 50 3.84 -6.31 23.96
C VAL A 50 4.78 -7.25 23.19
N LYS A 51 5.23 -8.35 23.80
CA LYS A 51 6.07 -9.35 23.11
C LYS A 51 5.35 -9.94 21.89
N ARG A 52 4.07 -10.31 22.04
CA ARG A 52 3.25 -10.82 20.92
C ARG A 52 3.12 -9.77 19.83
N GLU A 53 2.84 -8.52 20.18
CA GLU A 53 2.73 -7.42 19.23
C GLU A 53 4.05 -7.16 18.49
N LYS A 54 5.18 -7.07 19.20
CA LYS A 54 6.51 -6.90 18.58
C LYS A 54 6.83 -8.05 17.61
N LEU A 55 6.53 -9.29 17.99
CA LEU A 55 6.71 -10.45 17.11
C LEU A 55 5.77 -10.38 15.89
N TRP A 56 4.53 -9.93 16.09
CA TRP A 56 3.55 -9.73 15.02
C TRP A 56 4.05 -8.68 14.01
N ARG A 57 4.52 -7.52 14.49
CA ARG A 57 5.11 -6.45 13.64
C ARG A 57 6.33 -6.94 12.88
N LYS A 58 7.25 -7.64 13.56
CA LYS A 58 8.45 -8.21 12.91
C LYS A 58 8.10 -9.15 11.75
N LYS A 59 6.97 -9.87 11.83
CA LYS A 59 6.52 -10.78 10.76
C LYS A 59 5.80 -10.09 9.61
N ARG A 60 5.24 -8.89 9.82
CA ARG A 60 4.33 -8.26 8.84
C ARG A 60 4.79 -6.92 8.30
N VAL A 61 5.45 -6.12 9.11
CA VAL A 61 5.94 -4.79 8.73
C VAL A 61 7.35 -4.56 9.31
N PRO A 62 8.29 -5.49 9.11
CA PRO A 62 9.63 -5.38 9.71
C PRO A 62 10.30 -4.07 9.29
N PHE A 63 11.03 -3.50 10.25
CA PHE A 63 12.06 -2.52 9.94
C PHE A 63 13.16 -3.20 9.12
N SER A 64 13.60 -2.56 8.05
CA SER A 64 14.68 -3.03 7.19
C SER A 64 15.41 -1.84 6.60
N GLN A 65 16.69 -1.71 6.97
CA GLN A 65 17.59 -0.73 6.34
C GLN A 65 17.81 -1.01 4.85
N MET A 66 17.50 -2.23 4.40
CA MET A 66 17.59 -2.62 3.00
C MET A 66 16.25 -2.43 2.25
N ALA A 67 15.23 -1.84 2.89
CA ALA A 67 13.99 -1.47 2.21
C ALA A 67 14.20 -0.29 1.24
N PHE A 68 15.24 0.51 1.49
CA PHE A 68 15.54 1.75 0.79
C PHE A 68 17.03 2.06 0.91
N LEU A 69 17.64 2.56 -0.15
CA LEU A 69 19.04 2.93 -0.20
C LEU A 69 19.22 4.29 -0.91
N PRO A 70 19.88 5.28 -0.28
CA PRO A 70 20.41 6.43 -1.00
C PRO A 70 21.54 5.96 -1.91
N LEU A 71 21.59 6.45 -3.15
CA LEU A 71 22.57 6.01 -4.13
C LEU A 71 23.62 7.07 -4.39
N PHE A 72 23.26 8.11 -5.12
CA PHE A 72 24.18 9.15 -5.56
C PHE A 72 23.43 10.45 -5.82
N SER A 73 24.17 11.54 -5.81
CA SER A 73 23.68 12.83 -6.30
C SER A 73 23.41 12.76 -7.79
N LEU A 74 22.34 13.40 -8.20
CA LEU A 74 21.81 13.44 -9.54
C LEU A 74 21.91 14.87 -10.05
N ARG A 75 22.11 15.05 -11.35
CA ARG A 75 21.83 16.32 -12.03
C ARG A 75 20.74 16.05 -13.05
N PHE A 76 19.55 16.59 -12.81
CA PHE A 76 18.48 16.52 -13.81
C PHE A 76 18.89 17.28 -15.09
N PRO A 77 18.46 16.79 -16.27
CA PRO A 77 18.63 17.54 -17.52
C PRO A 77 17.79 18.83 -17.49
N THR A 78 18.04 19.73 -18.44
CA THR A 78 17.16 20.89 -18.65
C THR A 78 15.73 20.40 -18.87
N PRO A 79 14.75 20.92 -18.12
CA PRO A 79 13.38 20.45 -18.21
C PRO A 79 12.77 20.76 -19.58
N LYS A 80 11.92 19.85 -20.05
CA LYS A 80 11.19 19.95 -21.33
C LYS A 80 9.67 19.85 -21.17
N GLY A 81 9.17 19.69 -19.94
CA GLY A 81 7.75 19.48 -19.68
C GLY A 81 7.29 18.05 -19.97
N ILE A 82 8.19 17.07 -19.87
CA ILE A 82 7.91 15.66 -20.17
C ILE A 82 6.92 15.10 -19.15
N GLN A 83 5.87 14.43 -19.64
CA GLN A 83 4.89 13.72 -18.82
C GLN A 83 4.63 12.32 -19.37
N ILE A 84 5.39 11.33 -18.87
CA ILE A 84 5.22 9.92 -19.19
C ILE A 84 5.08 9.10 -17.91
N ASN A 85 4.26 8.06 -17.95
CA ASN A 85 4.04 7.17 -16.80
C ASN A 85 4.24 5.71 -17.19
N MET A 86 5.14 5.03 -16.49
CA MET A 86 5.40 3.59 -16.68
C MET A 86 5.62 3.18 -18.15
N MET A 87 6.26 4.04 -18.93
CA MET A 87 6.54 3.79 -20.34
C MET A 87 7.55 2.65 -20.47
N PRO A 88 7.21 1.55 -21.18
CA PRO A 88 8.13 0.44 -21.37
C PRO A 88 9.32 0.88 -22.24
N ILE A 89 10.52 0.59 -21.77
CA ILE A 89 11.77 0.80 -22.49
C ILE A 89 12.57 -0.51 -22.49
N ASP A 90 13.32 -0.76 -23.56
CA ASP A 90 14.31 -1.82 -23.59
C ASP A 90 15.65 -1.23 -23.15
N LEU A 91 16.25 -1.78 -22.09
CA LEU A 91 17.53 -1.31 -21.56
C LEU A 91 18.71 -1.53 -22.52
N SER A 92 18.52 -2.31 -23.59
CA SER A 92 19.52 -2.49 -24.67
C SER A 92 19.38 -1.47 -25.81
N MET A 93 18.31 -0.67 -25.81
CA MET A 93 18.04 0.33 -26.84
C MET A 93 18.25 1.75 -26.31
N PRO A 94 18.59 2.71 -27.19
CA PRO A 94 18.57 4.12 -26.81
C PRO A 94 17.13 4.55 -26.45
N LEU A 95 17.03 5.52 -25.54
CA LEU A 95 15.75 6.19 -25.28
C LEU A 95 15.30 6.97 -26.54
N PRO A 96 13.99 7.18 -26.71
CA PRO A 96 13.48 8.15 -27.68
C PRO A 96 14.19 9.51 -27.55
N GLU A 97 14.43 10.19 -28.67
CA GLU A 97 15.20 11.45 -28.72
C GLU A 97 14.69 12.49 -27.72
N GLU A 98 13.38 12.60 -27.57
CA GLU A 98 12.71 13.50 -26.63
C GLU A 98 13.21 13.30 -25.18
N TYR A 99 13.44 12.05 -24.77
CA TYR A 99 13.79 11.65 -23.41
C TYR A 99 15.29 11.37 -23.23
N ASN A 100 16.11 11.55 -24.27
CA ASN A 100 17.52 11.16 -24.25
C ASN A 100 18.35 11.90 -23.17
N GLY A 101 17.90 13.07 -22.69
CA GLY A 101 18.51 13.77 -21.56
C GLY A 101 18.52 12.95 -20.25
N TYR A 102 17.66 11.94 -20.13
CA TYR A 102 17.60 11.04 -18.99
C TYR A 102 18.39 9.74 -19.16
N SER A 103 19.04 9.52 -20.31
CA SER A 103 19.78 8.30 -20.62
C SER A 103 20.85 7.99 -19.56
N GLY A 104 21.64 8.99 -19.16
CA GLY A 104 22.64 8.83 -18.10
C GLY A 104 22.03 8.38 -16.77
N ILE A 105 20.85 8.88 -16.41
CA ILE A 105 20.14 8.50 -15.18
C ILE A 105 19.68 7.05 -15.27
N VAL A 106 19.07 6.66 -16.39
CA VAL A 106 18.63 5.27 -16.65
C VAL A 106 19.81 4.30 -16.58
N THR A 107 20.93 4.63 -17.22
CA THR A 107 22.15 3.81 -17.19
C THR A 107 22.70 3.65 -15.77
N MET A 108 22.73 4.71 -14.96
CA MET A 108 23.17 4.60 -13.58
C MET A 108 22.23 3.74 -12.71
N CYS A 109 20.92 3.73 -13.01
CA CYS A 109 19.95 2.88 -12.31
C CYS A 109 20.11 1.40 -12.70
N ALA A 110 20.09 1.12 -14.00
CA ALA A 110 20.07 -0.22 -14.56
C ALA A 110 21.45 -0.90 -14.46
N GLY A 111 22.54 -0.14 -14.55
CA GLY A 111 23.89 -0.70 -14.58
C GLY A 111 24.04 -1.71 -15.73
N GLN A 112 24.26 -2.98 -15.38
CA GLN A 112 24.39 -4.08 -16.35
C GLN A 112 23.10 -4.88 -16.56
N MET A 113 21.97 -4.41 -16.03
CA MET A 113 20.67 -5.07 -16.24
C MET A 113 20.22 -4.95 -17.71
N SER A 114 19.47 -5.93 -18.18
CA SER A 114 18.90 -5.98 -19.53
C SER A 114 17.39 -6.25 -19.49
N GLY A 115 16.75 -6.11 -20.65
CA GLY A 115 15.32 -6.35 -20.83
C GLY A 115 14.46 -5.11 -20.57
N THR A 116 13.16 -5.34 -20.33
CA THR A 116 12.19 -4.26 -20.21
C THR A 116 12.25 -3.60 -18.83
N ALA A 117 12.34 -2.27 -18.82
CA ALA A 117 12.11 -1.42 -17.66
C ALA A 117 10.95 -0.45 -17.91
N TYR A 118 10.47 0.23 -16.87
CA TYR A 118 9.32 1.12 -16.97
C TYR A 118 9.67 2.52 -16.46
N LEU A 119 9.70 3.48 -17.37
CA LEU A 119 10.15 4.84 -17.14
C LEU A 119 8.97 5.77 -16.84
N THR A 120 9.11 6.59 -15.82
CA THR A 120 8.21 7.68 -15.48
C THR A 120 9.04 8.95 -15.38
N ILE A 121 8.66 9.98 -16.13
CA ILE A 121 9.20 11.33 -16.05
C ILE A 121 7.99 12.26 -15.94
N ASP A 122 8.02 13.16 -14.98
CA ASP A 122 6.93 14.10 -14.74
C ASP A 122 7.54 15.46 -14.38
N GLU A 123 7.51 16.36 -15.36
CA GLU A 123 8.05 17.70 -15.28
C GLU A 123 6.92 18.73 -15.41
N ARG A 124 6.66 19.47 -14.33
CA ARG A 124 5.62 20.50 -14.32
C ARG A 124 5.77 21.45 -13.15
N GLU A 125 5.06 22.58 -13.23
CA GLU A 125 4.81 23.43 -12.07
C GLU A 125 3.86 22.72 -11.10
N VAL A 126 4.20 22.74 -9.82
CA VAL A 126 3.37 22.21 -8.74
C VAL A 126 3.09 23.33 -7.75
N PRO A 127 1.82 23.62 -7.42
CA PRO A 127 1.50 24.61 -6.40
C PRO A 127 2.10 24.25 -5.04
N VAL A 128 2.57 25.26 -4.32
CA VAL A 128 2.96 25.11 -2.92
C VAL A 128 1.76 24.63 -2.11
N GLY A 129 1.99 23.67 -1.21
CA GLY A 129 0.95 23.02 -0.42
C GLY A 129 0.31 21.80 -1.11
N GLU A 130 0.59 21.56 -2.39
CA GLU A 130 0.13 20.37 -3.09
C GLU A 130 1.20 19.28 -3.21
N ALA A 131 0.75 18.03 -3.22
CA ALA A 131 1.59 16.88 -3.53
C ALA A 131 1.57 16.62 -5.05
N HIS A 132 2.71 16.26 -5.63
CA HIS A 132 2.86 16.20 -7.08
C HIS A 132 2.05 15.11 -7.78
N ARG A 133 1.82 13.94 -7.18
CA ARG A 133 1.12 12.83 -7.88
C ARG A 133 0.06 12.17 -7.03
N ARG A 134 0.51 11.55 -5.95
CA ARG A 134 -0.37 10.77 -5.08
C ARG A 134 -0.12 11.15 -3.63
N PRO A 135 -1.00 11.96 -3.03
CA PRO A 135 -0.87 12.27 -1.62
C PRO A 135 -1.10 11.02 -0.76
N GLY A 136 -0.61 11.07 0.47
CA GLY A 136 -0.80 10.02 1.45
C GLY A 136 0.20 8.87 1.35
N LEU A 137 0.22 8.09 2.42
CA LEU A 137 1.14 6.97 2.62
C LEU A 137 0.71 5.74 1.82
N HIS A 138 1.62 5.21 1.00
CA HIS A 138 1.38 4.04 0.16
C HIS A 138 2.65 3.23 -0.13
N CYS A 139 2.51 2.07 -0.75
CA CYS A 139 3.59 1.35 -1.43
C CYS A 139 3.28 1.20 -2.93
N GLU A 140 4.29 0.86 -3.74
CA GLU A 140 4.13 0.71 -5.20
C GLU A 140 3.47 -0.62 -5.60
N SER A 141 3.47 -1.61 -4.69
CA SER A 141 2.85 -2.92 -4.89
C SER A 141 1.44 -2.96 -4.28
N PRO A 142 0.37 -2.73 -5.07
CA PRO A 142 -0.99 -2.82 -4.57
C PRO A 142 -1.34 -4.26 -4.20
N ALA A 143 -2.33 -4.43 -3.32
CA ALA A 143 -2.83 -5.74 -2.93
C ALA A 143 -4.16 -6.05 -3.61
N VAL A 144 -4.29 -7.26 -4.15
CA VAL A 144 -5.58 -7.84 -4.53
C VAL A 144 -6.11 -8.60 -3.33
N ARG A 145 -7.29 -8.22 -2.82
CA ARG A 145 -7.79 -8.65 -1.49
C ARG A 145 -9.05 -9.49 -1.51
N ASP A 146 -9.73 -9.52 -2.65
CA ASP A 146 -10.95 -10.27 -2.84
C ASP A 146 -10.90 -11.01 -4.19
N LYS A 147 -11.76 -12.01 -4.34
CA LYS A 147 -11.79 -12.90 -5.51
C LYS A 147 -12.53 -12.25 -6.69
N GLU A 148 -13.33 -11.23 -6.41
CA GLU A 148 -14.10 -10.44 -7.37
C GLU A 148 -13.24 -9.37 -8.06
N HIS A 149 -12.08 -9.03 -7.49
CA HIS A 149 -11.18 -8.02 -8.03
C HIS A 149 -10.81 -8.35 -9.48
N PRO A 150 -10.80 -7.37 -10.41
CA PRO A 150 -10.49 -7.62 -11.81
C PRO A 150 -9.15 -8.31 -12.06
N LEU A 151 -8.21 -8.16 -11.12
CA LEU A 151 -6.87 -8.78 -11.15
C LEU A 151 -6.73 -10.05 -10.31
N ALA A 152 -7.81 -10.60 -9.74
CA ALA A 152 -7.75 -11.83 -8.93
C ALA A 152 -7.19 -13.02 -9.71
N TYR A 153 -7.33 -13.03 -11.04
CA TYR A 153 -6.75 -14.06 -11.90
C TYR A 153 -5.21 -14.12 -11.83
N LEU A 154 -4.53 -13.02 -11.51
CA LEU A 154 -3.07 -12.98 -11.36
C LEU A 154 -2.57 -13.82 -10.18
N GLY A 155 -3.45 -14.13 -9.22
CA GLY A 155 -3.14 -14.96 -8.06
C GLY A 155 -3.38 -16.46 -8.27
N LYS A 156 -3.92 -16.87 -9.43
CA LYS A 156 -4.20 -18.28 -9.70
C LYS A 156 -2.89 -19.03 -9.99
N THR A 157 -2.64 -20.08 -9.21
CA THR A 157 -1.68 -21.13 -9.56
C THR A 157 -2.41 -22.24 -10.32
N ASP A 158 -1.82 -22.71 -11.42
CA ASP A 158 -2.42 -23.75 -12.26
C ASP A 158 -2.79 -24.99 -11.45
N GLY A 159 -4.02 -25.49 -11.64
CA GLY A 159 -4.47 -26.80 -11.12
C GLY A 159 -5.06 -26.83 -9.71
N GLU A 160 -5.08 -25.73 -8.95
CA GLU A 160 -5.57 -25.74 -7.56
C GLU A 160 -6.94 -25.06 -7.40
N PRO A 161 -7.91 -25.66 -6.67
CA PRO A 161 -9.15 -24.98 -6.33
C PRO A 161 -8.87 -23.70 -5.52
N LEU A 162 -9.56 -22.62 -5.88
CA LEU A 162 -9.37 -21.25 -5.36
C LEU A 162 -9.53 -21.16 -3.83
N LYS A 163 -8.46 -21.39 -3.08
CA LYS A 163 -8.29 -20.79 -1.75
C LYS A 163 -7.66 -19.41 -1.94
N PHE A 164 -8.50 -18.45 -2.30
CA PHE A 164 -8.06 -17.08 -2.49
C PHE A 164 -7.40 -16.55 -1.21
N LYS A 165 -6.21 -15.98 -1.34
CA LYS A 165 -5.52 -15.24 -0.29
C LYS A 165 -5.08 -13.89 -0.84
N PRO A 166 -5.20 -12.80 -0.06
CA PRO A 166 -4.68 -11.52 -0.49
C PRO A 166 -3.22 -11.62 -0.92
N PHE A 167 -2.88 -10.99 -2.04
CA PHE A 167 -1.52 -11.03 -2.59
C PHE A 167 -1.11 -9.67 -3.14
N PHE A 168 0.21 -9.47 -3.18
CA PHE A 168 0.84 -8.30 -3.77
C PHE A 168 0.96 -8.43 -5.28
N VAL A 169 0.49 -7.43 -6.03
CA VAL A 169 0.81 -7.29 -7.45
C VAL A 169 2.25 -6.79 -7.56
N ARG A 170 3.11 -7.59 -8.18
CA ARG A 170 4.55 -7.29 -8.28
C ARG A 170 4.79 -5.96 -8.99
N TRP A 171 5.74 -5.16 -8.50
CA TRP A 171 6.09 -3.87 -9.11
C TRP A 171 7.61 -3.65 -9.13
N GLY A 172 8.34 -4.54 -9.82
CA GLY A 172 9.80 -4.54 -9.90
C GLY A 172 10.47 -5.51 -8.93
N ARG A 173 9.78 -5.94 -7.87
CA ARG A 173 10.25 -6.97 -6.91
C ARG A 173 11.64 -6.68 -6.33
N GLY A 174 11.87 -5.43 -5.93
CA GLY A 174 13.17 -4.98 -5.42
C GLY A 174 13.62 -5.79 -4.21
N VAL A 175 14.83 -6.35 -4.29
CA VAL A 175 15.51 -7.01 -3.16
C VAL A 175 16.99 -6.65 -3.15
N VAL A 176 17.61 -6.71 -1.97
CA VAL A 176 19.07 -6.64 -1.82
C VAL A 176 19.56 -8.06 -1.53
N ASP A 177 20.43 -8.57 -2.40
CA ASP A 177 21.18 -9.79 -2.12
C ASP A 177 22.15 -9.50 -0.98
N LEU A 178 21.98 -10.17 0.16
CA LEU A 178 22.78 -9.90 1.35
C LEU A 178 24.23 -10.42 1.23
N THR A 179 24.47 -11.38 0.34
CA THR A 179 25.80 -11.97 0.11
C THR A 179 26.62 -11.04 -0.78
N THR A 180 26.07 -10.61 -1.91
CA THR A 180 26.78 -9.75 -2.87
C THR A 180 26.60 -8.25 -2.58
N ARG A 181 25.64 -7.90 -1.73
CA ARG A 181 25.15 -6.53 -1.51
C ARG A 181 24.66 -5.86 -2.80
N THR A 182 24.27 -6.65 -3.80
CA THR A 182 23.73 -6.11 -5.05
C THR A 182 22.22 -6.00 -4.99
N ARG A 183 21.70 -4.95 -5.63
CA ARG A 183 20.26 -4.75 -5.81
C ARG A 183 19.79 -5.59 -6.98
N GLN A 184 18.64 -6.25 -6.83
CA GLN A 184 17.95 -6.93 -7.90
C GLN A 184 16.55 -6.34 -8.03
N GLY A 185 16.20 -5.89 -9.24
CA GLY A 185 14.90 -5.27 -9.47
C GLY A 185 14.70 -3.97 -8.68
N GLY A 186 13.44 -3.62 -8.45
CA GLY A 186 13.01 -2.53 -7.58
C GLY A 186 12.72 -1.22 -8.30
N ILE A 187 12.59 -0.17 -7.51
CA ILE A 187 12.19 1.15 -7.98
C ILE A 187 13.30 2.14 -7.67
N TYR A 188 13.79 2.79 -8.71
CA TYR A 188 14.68 3.94 -8.62
C TYR A 188 13.85 5.19 -8.75
N PHE A 189 14.09 6.20 -7.92
CA PHE A 189 13.37 7.46 -8.05
C PHE A 189 14.17 8.64 -7.49
N GLY A 190 13.84 9.83 -7.96
CA GLY A 190 14.49 11.07 -7.57
C GLY A 190 13.62 12.29 -7.87
N SER A 191 13.95 13.41 -7.23
CA SER A 191 13.26 14.70 -7.40
C SER A 191 14.26 15.84 -7.35
N ASN A 192 14.05 16.90 -8.13
CA ASN A 192 14.85 18.13 -8.02
C ASN A 192 14.45 18.99 -6.80
N ILE A 193 13.33 18.69 -6.13
CA ILE A 193 12.85 19.41 -4.93
C ILE A 193 13.05 18.56 -3.67
N ALA A 194 13.70 19.14 -2.66
CA ALA A 194 13.97 18.50 -1.39
C ALA A 194 12.69 18.34 -0.56
N ALA A 195 12.62 17.30 0.27
CA ALA A 195 11.48 16.96 1.12
C ALA A 195 10.13 16.87 0.39
N SER A 196 10.13 16.75 -0.94
CA SER A 196 8.93 16.56 -1.77
C SER A 196 8.41 15.11 -1.77
N SER A 197 9.20 14.21 -1.20
CA SER A 197 8.88 12.81 -0.97
C SER A 197 9.51 12.34 0.34
N ARG A 198 8.89 11.34 0.95
CA ARG A 198 9.31 10.76 2.21
C ARG A 198 9.20 9.24 2.17
N ILE A 199 10.11 8.55 2.85
CA ILE A 199 10.17 7.09 2.87
C ILE A 199 10.27 6.54 4.29
N TYR A 200 9.76 5.33 4.49
CA TYR A 200 9.82 4.62 5.76
C TYR A 200 10.74 3.41 5.64
N PRO A 201 11.66 3.18 6.60
CA PRO A 201 12.59 2.06 6.58
C PRO A 201 11.91 0.73 7.00
N ASN A 202 10.77 0.43 6.39
CA ASN A 202 9.95 -0.75 6.66
C ASN A 202 9.61 -1.45 5.33
N VAL A 203 9.26 -2.73 5.40
CA VAL A 203 8.70 -3.47 4.26
C VAL A 203 7.37 -4.08 4.67
N VAL A 204 6.30 -3.83 3.91
CA VAL A 204 5.00 -4.46 4.16
C VAL A 204 4.99 -5.87 3.57
N LEU A 205 4.89 -6.88 4.42
CA LEU A 205 4.91 -8.30 4.04
C LEU A 205 3.52 -8.95 4.02
N ASP A 206 2.52 -8.32 4.65
CA ASP A 206 1.14 -8.81 4.70
C ASP A 206 0.23 -7.98 3.80
N ALA A 207 -0.21 -8.57 2.69
CA ALA A 207 -1.06 -7.91 1.70
C ALA A 207 -2.43 -7.51 2.27
N SER A 208 -2.91 -8.17 3.34
CA SER A 208 -4.18 -7.81 3.98
C SER A 208 -4.16 -6.43 4.64
N MET A 209 -2.96 -5.91 4.94
CA MET A 209 -2.75 -4.60 5.57
C MET A 209 -2.79 -3.45 4.57
N VAL A 210 -2.81 -3.77 3.27
CA VAL A 210 -2.68 -2.80 2.20
C VAL A 210 -4.07 -2.45 1.68
N GLY A 211 -4.43 -1.18 1.75
CA GLY A 211 -5.67 -0.64 1.21
C GLY A 211 -5.69 -0.62 -0.33
N ASN A 212 -6.71 0.02 -0.87
CA ASN A 212 -6.83 0.20 -2.32
C ASN A 212 -5.57 0.90 -2.86
N ASP A 213 -5.13 0.47 -4.04
CA ASP A 213 -3.97 1.01 -4.75
C ASP A 213 -2.64 0.99 -3.98
N GLY A 214 -2.51 0.22 -2.90
CA GLY A 214 -1.29 0.28 -2.08
C GLY A 214 -1.39 1.25 -0.91
N ALA A 215 -2.56 1.78 -0.57
CA ALA A 215 -2.72 2.73 0.54
C ALA A 215 -2.34 2.10 1.90
N LEU A 216 -1.64 2.85 2.74
CA LEU A 216 -1.10 2.38 4.03
C LEU A 216 -1.42 3.33 5.19
N GLY A 217 -2.28 4.33 4.99
CA GLY A 217 -2.62 5.33 6.02
C GLY A 217 -3.03 4.71 7.36
N ASN A 218 -3.81 3.62 7.33
CA ASN A 218 -4.29 2.91 8.52
C ASN A 218 -3.18 2.23 9.34
N ILE A 219 -2.00 2.02 8.75
CA ILE A 219 -0.88 1.33 9.41
C ILE A 219 0.29 2.27 9.73
N ARG A 220 0.13 3.59 9.56
CA ARG A 220 1.21 4.58 9.79
C ARG A 220 1.82 4.45 11.20
N HIS A 221 0.99 4.18 12.20
CA HIS A 221 1.40 3.99 13.60
C HIS A 221 2.30 2.76 13.83
N LEU A 222 2.36 1.83 12.86
CA LEU A 222 3.23 0.64 12.91
C LEU A 222 4.62 0.91 12.31
N LEU A 223 4.79 2.03 11.60
CA LEU A 223 6.02 2.35 10.88
C LEU A 223 7.02 3.07 11.79
N GLY A 224 8.30 2.90 11.48
CA GLY A 224 9.36 3.65 12.14
C GLY A 224 9.37 5.13 11.75
N PRO A 225 10.30 5.92 12.31
CA PRO A 225 10.49 7.29 11.88
C PRO A 225 10.84 7.35 10.39
N PRO A 226 10.20 8.24 9.61
CA PRO A 226 10.50 8.37 8.19
C PRO A 226 11.78 9.15 7.91
N SER A 227 12.21 9.16 6.65
CA SER A 227 13.25 10.05 6.13
C SER A 227 12.72 10.88 4.98
N ASP A 228 12.91 12.20 5.06
CA ASP A 228 12.67 13.12 3.94
C ASP A 228 13.80 12.96 2.91
N LEU A 229 13.44 12.97 1.63
CA LEU A 229 14.42 12.80 0.56
C LEU A 229 15.05 14.14 0.17
N ALA A 230 16.34 14.13 -0.11
CA ALA A 230 17.07 15.29 -0.59
C ALA A 230 16.69 15.61 -2.05
N SER A 231 16.87 16.87 -2.43
CA SER A 231 16.86 17.27 -3.84
C SER A 231 18.07 16.69 -4.55
N GLN A 232 17.95 16.53 -5.88
CA GLN A 232 19.09 16.17 -6.74
C GLN A 232 19.78 14.90 -6.25
N ALA A 233 19.01 13.93 -5.77
CA ALA A 233 19.50 12.65 -5.28
C ALA A 233 18.66 11.52 -5.86
N LEU A 234 19.33 10.42 -6.17
CA LEU A 234 18.69 9.19 -6.61
C LEU A 234 18.64 8.18 -5.47
N TYR A 235 17.49 7.53 -5.36
CA TYR A 235 17.21 6.53 -4.35
C TYR A 235 16.74 5.23 -5.00
N TRP A 236 16.98 4.12 -4.32
CA TRP A 236 16.39 2.82 -4.64
C TRP A 236 15.49 2.35 -3.50
N MET A 237 14.38 1.69 -3.82
CA MET A 237 13.51 1.05 -2.84
C MET A 237 12.86 -0.23 -3.37
N THR A 238 12.38 -1.07 -2.44
CA THR A 238 11.52 -2.21 -2.79
C THR A 238 10.12 -1.73 -3.18
N ASP A 239 9.36 -2.59 -3.85
CA ASP A 239 7.97 -2.30 -4.23
C ASP A 239 6.98 -2.29 -3.06
N ARG A 240 7.42 -2.78 -1.90
CA ARG A 240 6.62 -2.85 -0.66
C ARG A 240 7.12 -1.89 0.41
N THR A 241 8.03 -0.98 0.06
CA THR A 241 8.52 0.05 0.97
C THR A 241 7.50 1.19 1.07
N PRO A 242 6.99 1.52 2.27
CA PRO A 242 6.06 2.64 2.43
C PRO A 242 6.74 3.97 2.13
N HIS A 243 6.07 4.81 1.36
CA HIS A 243 6.50 6.15 1.02
C HIS A 243 5.30 7.07 0.78
N GLU A 244 5.54 8.38 0.72
CA GLU A 244 4.51 9.39 0.49
C GLU A 244 5.06 10.56 -0.33
N SER A 245 4.23 11.10 -1.22
CA SER A 245 4.48 12.41 -1.82
C SER A 245 4.04 13.48 -0.84
N MET A 246 4.95 14.39 -0.51
CA MET A 246 4.67 15.45 0.44
C MET A 246 4.16 16.70 -0.28
N PRO A 247 3.28 17.49 0.36
CA PRO A 247 3.04 18.88 -0.01
C PRO A 247 4.34 19.66 -0.16
N LEU A 248 4.47 20.44 -1.24
CA LEU A 248 5.61 21.33 -1.40
C LEU A 248 5.59 22.43 -0.32
N LYS A 249 6.76 22.75 0.23
CA LYS A 249 6.94 23.83 1.21
C LYS A 249 7.27 25.11 0.46
N GLY A 250 6.76 26.26 0.92
CA GLY A 250 6.97 27.56 0.28
C GLY A 250 5.90 28.55 0.74
N ASN A 251 5.77 29.69 0.06
CA ASN A 251 4.67 30.62 0.37
C ASN A 251 3.39 30.17 -0.35
N PRO A 252 2.22 30.23 0.32
CA PRO A 252 0.94 29.94 -0.33
C PRO A 252 0.73 30.79 -1.60
N GLY A 253 0.29 30.15 -2.68
CA GLY A 253 0.07 30.80 -3.98
C GLY A 253 1.28 30.78 -4.92
N GLU A 254 2.47 30.41 -4.45
CA GLU A 254 3.62 30.15 -5.30
C GLU A 254 3.54 28.76 -5.97
N LYS A 255 4.33 28.58 -7.02
CA LYS A 255 4.54 27.29 -7.68
C LYS A 255 6.03 27.01 -7.78
N GLU A 256 6.39 25.73 -7.67
CA GLU A 256 7.75 25.27 -7.93
C GLU A 256 7.78 24.34 -9.13
N TYR A 257 8.80 24.47 -9.96
CA TYR A 257 8.99 23.57 -11.09
C TYR A 257 9.65 22.27 -10.62
N ARG A 258 8.87 21.18 -10.65
CA ARG A 258 9.33 19.85 -10.22
C ARG A 258 9.68 18.99 -11.42
N GLN A 259 10.85 18.37 -11.38
CA GLN A 259 11.24 17.22 -12.20
C GLN A 259 11.24 15.98 -11.29
N PHE A 260 10.35 15.05 -11.58
CA PHE A 260 10.29 13.75 -10.93
C PHE A 260 10.73 12.66 -11.91
N PHE A 261 11.61 11.78 -11.45
CA PHE A 261 12.05 10.61 -12.19
C PHE A 261 11.72 9.35 -11.40
N ARG A 262 11.21 8.33 -12.08
CA ARG A 262 11.09 6.97 -11.54
C ARG A 262 11.38 5.94 -12.62
N LEU A 263 12.20 4.95 -12.30
CA LEU A 263 12.47 3.79 -13.14
C LEU A 263 12.16 2.52 -12.34
N VAL A 264 11.22 1.72 -12.84
CA VAL A 264 10.95 0.39 -12.30
C VAL A 264 11.73 -0.62 -13.14
N VAL A 265 12.58 -1.40 -12.48
CA VAL A 265 13.33 -2.48 -13.10
C VAL A 265 12.94 -3.82 -12.48
N GLY A 266 12.98 -4.89 -13.27
CA GLY A 266 12.47 -6.20 -12.84
C GLY A 266 10.99 -6.41 -13.19
N PRO A 267 10.43 -7.56 -12.79
CA PRO A 267 9.10 -7.98 -13.23
C PRO A 267 8.00 -7.14 -12.57
N ILE A 268 7.03 -6.71 -13.37
CA ILE A 268 5.74 -6.17 -12.89
C ILE A 268 4.64 -7.20 -13.16
N GLY A 269 3.60 -7.22 -12.33
CA GLY A 269 2.51 -8.19 -12.44
C GLY A 269 1.45 -7.81 -13.48
N VAL A 270 1.33 -6.52 -13.80
CA VAL A 270 0.33 -5.97 -14.72
C VAL A 270 0.77 -4.60 -15.20
N TRP A 271 0.39 -4.24 -16.43
CA TRP A 271 0.56 -2.90 -17.00
C TRP A 271 -0.80 -2.34 -17.39
N TYR A 272 -1.16 -1.16 -16.89
CA TYR A 272 -2.50 -0.57 -17.08
C TYR A 272 -2.50 0.36 -18.30
N SER A 273 -3.13 -0.06 -19.40
CA SER A 273 -3.13 0.68 -20.67
C SER A 273 -3.77 2.07 -20.57
N LYS A 274 -4.77 2.23 -19.71
CA LYS A 274 -5.47 3.51 -19.49
C LYS A 274 -4.65 4.56 -18.74
N HIS A 275 -3.62 4.14 -17.99
CA HIS A 275 -2.86 5.04 -17.12
C HIS A 275 -1.38 5.10 -17.44
N ASN A 276 -0.88 4.20 -18.29
CA ASN A 276 0.52 4.11 -18.65
C ASN A 276 0.73 4.57 -20.09
N THR A 277 1.91 5.13 -20.35
CA THR A 277 2.29 5.68 -21.65
C THR A 277 2.86 4.56 -22.53
N PRO A 278 2.34 4.30 -23.73
CA PRO A 278 2.94 3.34 -24.66
C PRO A 278 4.32 3.83 -25.15
N SER A 279 5.21 2.89 -25.47
CA SER A 279 6.53 3.24 -26.02
C SER A 279 6.42 3.68 -27.49
N PRO A 280 6.98 4.83 -27.88
CA PRO A 280 7.00 5.25 -29.29
C PRO A 280 7.89 4.34 -30.16
N LEU A 281 8.79 3.56 -29.56
CA LEU A 281 9.65 2.59 -30.25
C LEU A 281 9.01 1.21 -30.37
N GLY A 282 7.75 1.04 -29.96
CA GLY A 282 7.03 -0.23 -30.04
C GLY A 282 7.40 -1.26 -28.98
N VAL A 283 8.24 -0.89 -27.99
CA VAL A 283 8.55 -1.77 -26.85
C VAL A 283 7.26 -2.08 -26.09
N LYS A 284 6.96 -3.36 -25.90
CA LYS A 284 5.78 -3.83 -25.17
C LYS A 284 6.14 -4.14 -23.71
N PRO A 285 5.20 -3.97 -22.76
CA PRO A 285 5.40 -4.44 -21.39
C PRO A 285 5.56 -5.96 -21.36
N ASN A 286 6.49 -6.47 -20.56
CA ASN A 286 6.71 -7.91 -20.38
C ASN A 286 5.83 -8.48 -19.25
N CYS A 287 4.52 -8.21 -19.33
CA CYS A 287 3.51 -8.66 -18.37
C CYS A 287 2.11 -8.54 -19.00
N PRO A 288 1.05 -9.07 -18.35
CA PRO A 288 -0.32 -8.84 -18.78
C PRO A 288 -0.66 -7.35 -18.89
N ILE A 289 -1.26 -6.97 -20.01
CA ILE A 289 -1.84 -5.65 -20.23
C ILE A 289 -3.29 -5.69 -19.74
N SER A 290 -3.68 -4.72 -18.93
CA SER A 290 -5.04 -4.58 -18.42
C SER A 290 -5.63 -3.24 -18.83
N ASP A 291 -6.86 -3.26 -19.34
CA ASP A 291 -7.67 -2.07 -19.65
C ASP A 291 -8.55 -1.64 -18.47
N VAL A 292 -8.38 -2.26 -17.30
CA VAL A 292 -9.03 -1.85 -16.05
C VAL A 292 -8.55 -0.45 -15.68
N ASP A 293 -9.50 0.42 -15.34
CA ASP A 293 -9.15 1.70 -14.73
C ASP A 293 -8.71 1.43 -13.29
N LYS A 294 -7.48 1.81 -12.98
CA LYS A 294 -6.83 1.57 -11.68
C LYS A 294 -7.53 2.36 -10.56
N PHE A 295 -8.11 3.51 -10.89
CA PHE A 295 -8.73 4.43 -9.93
C PHE A 295 -10.25 4.31 -9.89
N ASP A 296 -10.84 3.60 -10.84
CA ASP A 296 -12.24 3.22 -10.77
C ASP A 296 -12.38 2.05 -9.79
N ASP A 297 -12.80 2.37 -8.57
CA ASP A 297 -12.99 1.38 -7.52
C ASP A 297 -14.24 0.51 -7.73
N GLY A 298 -15.02 0.76 -8.80
CA GLY A 298 -16.27 0.07 -9.08
C GLY A 298 -17.31 0.22 -7.96
N ARG A 299 -17.06 1.07 -6.95
CA ARG A 299 -17.95 1.28 -5.81
C ARG A 299 -18.84 2.50 -5.96
N GLN A 300 -18.67 3.29 -7.02
CA GLN A 300 -19.59 4.38 -7.33
C GLN A 300 -21.04 3.88 -7.48
N ASP A 301 -21.24 2.61 -7.86
CA ASP A 301 -22.57 2.00 -7.97
C ASP A 301 -23.21 1.61 -6.63
N VAL A 302 -22.43 1.35 -5.57
CA VAL A 302 -23.01 0.97 -4.27
C VAL A 302 -23.60 2.19 -3.56
N ALA A 303 -22.99 3.38 -3.72
CA ALA A 303 -23.55 4.63 -3.21
C ALA A 303 -24.82 5.05 -4.00
N GLN A 304 -24.86 4.83 -5.32
CA GLN A 304 -26.07 5.07 -6.12
C GLN A 304 -27.18 4.05 -5.86
N ALA A 305 -26.85 2.78 -5.61
CA ALA A 305 -27.82 1.76 -5.21
C ALA A 305 -28.40 2.01 -3.80
N SER A 306 -27.58 2.52 -2.87
CA SER A 306 -28.01 2.92 -1.53
C SER A 306 -28.94 4.13 -1.57
N ASN A 307 -28.61 5.16 -2.37
CA ASN A 307 -29.49 6.30 -2.63
C ASN A 307 -30.78 5.91 -3.37
N SER A 308 -30.75 4.87 -4.21
CA SER A 308 -31.92 4.36 -4.91
C SER A 308 -32.84 3.54 -3.99
N MET A 309 -32.30 2.75 -3.07
CA MET A 309 -33.08 2.09 -2.01
C MET A 309 -33.69 3.09 -1.02
N GLU A 310 -32.96 4.16 -0.67
CA GLU A 310 -33.48 5.20 0.21
C GLU A 310 -34.63 5.98 -0.47
N LYS A 311 -34.51 6.28 -1.77
CA LYS A 311 -35.62 6.83 -2.57
C LYS A 311 -36.81 5.87 -2.74
N LEU A 312 -36.57 4.56 -2.79
CA LEU A 312 -37.63 3.53 -2.82
C LEU A 312 -38.33 3.38 -1.47
N ASN A 313 -37.63 3.57 -0.35
CA ASN A 313 -38.22 3.56 0.99
C ASN A 313 -39.01 4.83 1.30
N ILE A 314 -38.57 6.00 0.83
CA ILE A 314 -39.33 7.27 0.95
C ILE A 314 -40.64 7.20 0.16
N ARG A 315 -40.66 6.55 -1.02
CA ARG A 315 -41.91 6.33 -1.78
C ARG A 315 -42.87 5.32 -1.13
N ARG A 316 -42.39 4.43 -0.25
CA ARG A 316 -43.26 3.51 0.50
C ARG A 316 -43.92 4.17 1.72
N SER A 317 -43.35 5.24 2.26
CA SER A 317 -43.94 6.01 3.38
C SER A 317 -45.02 7.02 2.96
N GLU A 318 -45.24 7.22 1.65
CA GLU A 318 -46.27 8.13 1.12
C GLU A 318 -47.55 7.40 0.64
N ILE A 319 -47.68 6.09 0.90
CA ILE A 319 -48.91 5.36 0.59
C ILE A 319 -49.93 5.60 1.72
N PRO A 320 -51.09 6.21 1.46
CA PRO A 320 -52.13 6.40 2.45
C PRO A 320 -52.62 5.06 3.01
N GLU A 321 -52.86 5.02 4.33
CA GLU A 321 -53.16 3.82 5.12
C GLU A 321 -54.54 3.17 4.80
N GLU A 322 -55.23 3.61 3.76
CA GLU A 322 -56.61 3.22 3.41
C GLU A 322 -56.73 2.02 2.45
N SER A 323 -55.65 1.37 2.02
CA SER A 323 -55.72 0.25 1.05
C SER A 323 -55.35 -1.13 1.59
N ARG A 324 -55.22 -1.31 2.91
CA ARG A 324 -55.02 -2.64 3.52
C ARG A 324 -56.33 -3.27 3.96
N GLN A 325 -57.16 -3.69 3.00
CA GLN A 325 -58.26 -4.61 3.30
C GLN A 325 -58.51 -5.61 2.17
N SER A 326 -58.69 -6.86 2.61
CA SER A 326 -59.10 -8.07 1.88
C SER A 326 -58.22 -8.57 0.73
N ASP A 327 -57.31 -9.50 1.06
CA ASP A 327 -57.31 -10.78 0.35
C ASP A 327 -56.79 -11.90 1.27
N ARG A 328 -57.72 -12.59 1.93
CA ARG A 328 -57.46 -13.84 2.65
C ARG A 328 -57.79 -14.99 1.71
N THR A 329 -56.86 -15.37 0.85
CA THR A 329 -56.91 -16.67 0.17
C THR A 329 -56.40 -17.75 1.10
N VAL A 330 -57.27 -18.72 1.36
CA VAL A 330 -57.07 -19.92 2.17
C VAL A 330 -55.98 -20.79 1.52
N LEU A 331 -54.93 -21.14 2.29
CA LEU A 331 -53.94 -22.13 1.93
C LEU A 331 -54.45 -23.53 2.31
N PRO A 332 -54.28 -24.57 1.46
CA PRO A 332 -54.65 -25.93 1.81
C PRO A 332 -53.61 -26.57 2.75
N GLU A 333 -54.14 -27.33 3.72
CA GLU A 333 -53.40 -28.12 4.72
C GLU A 333 -52.49 -29.16 4.06
N TRP A 334 -51.24 -29.21 4.52
CA TRP A 334 -50.28 -30.26 4.19
C TRP A 334 -50.20 -31.27 5.35
N GLN A 335 -50.47 -32.55 5.04
CA GLN A 335 -50.23 -33.69 5.93
C GLN A 335 -48.82 -34.27 5.68
N PRO A 336 -48.13 -34.80 6.71
CA PRO A 336 -46.77 -35.32 6.57
C PRO A 336 -46.79 -36.80 6.15
N ILE A 337 -46.00 -37.14 5.13
CA ILE A 337 -45.67 -38.54 4.83
C ILE A 337 -44.28 -38.82 5.38
N PHE A 338 -44.23 -39.73 6.36
CA PHE A 338 -43.04 -40.44 6.76
C PHE A 338 -42.71 -41.53 5.72
N TYR A 339 -41.47 -41.54 5.24
CA TYR A 339 -40.63 -42.74 5.08
C TYR A 339 -39.15 -42.34 5.11
#